data_AF-A0A5C5BCB2-F1
#
_entry.id   AF-A0A5C5BCB2-F1
#
_cell.length_a   1.000
_cell.length_b   1.000
_cell.length_c   1.000
_cell.angle_alpha   90.00
_cell.angle_beta   90.00
_cell.angle_gamma   90.00
#
_symmetry.space_group_name_H-M   'P 1'
#
loop_
_entity.id
_entity.type
_entity.pdbx_description
1 polymer ?
#
loop_
_entity_poly.entity_id
_entity_poly.type
_entity_poly.pdbx_seq_one_letter_code
_entity_poly.pdbx_strand_id
1 'polypeptide(L)'
;MVYIDGADKPADASAGECPFCRVPSLDDATGLVVHRGELAYVVLNLYPYNPGHLMVVPYRHVAGYSELTTAELAEVGDLTQRAIRVLRATSRPDGFNLGVNQGASGGAGIAAHLHQHVVPRWTGDANFMPVVASTKPLPQLLGATRELLAGAWATHADPVAAADVTAADASTADAADSPRVEEA
;
A
#
# COMPACT_ATOMS: atom_id res chain seq x y z
N MET A 1 18.34 -17.11 8.99
CA MET A 1 17.17 -16.70 8.17
C MET A 1 17.53 -15.36 7.57
N VAL A 2 17.52 -15.21 6.23
CA VAL A 2 18.11 -14.05 5.50
C VAL A 2 17.76 -12.67 6.10
N TYR A 3 16.51 -12.50 6.57
CA TYR A 3 16.03 -11.27 7.22
C TYR A 3 16.56 -11.05 8.65
N ILE A 4 16.73 -12.11 9.45
CA ILE A 4 17.20 -12.03 10.85
C ILE A 4 18.71 -11.79 10.89
N ASP A 5 19.44 -12.34 9.93
CA ASP A 5 20.90 -12.21 9.83
C ASP A 5 21.32 -10.90 9.12
N GLY A 6 20.35 -10.10 8.63
CA GLY A 6 20.59 -8.80 8.01
C GLY A 6 21.30 -8.86 6.65
N ALA A 7 21.29 -10.01 5.99
CA ALA A 7 22.09 -10.27 4.78
C ALA A 7 21.76 -9.32 3.60
N ASP A 8 20.54 -8.78 3.56
CA ASP A 8 20.10 -7.82 2.52
C ASP A 8 19.96 -6.37 3.03
N LYS A 9 20.49 -6.06 4.22
CA LYS A 9 20.50 -4.66 4.69
C LYS A 9 21.56 -3.88 3.91
N PRO A 10 21.24 -2.65 3.47
CA PRO A 10 22.22 -1.80 2.80
C PRO A 10 23.38 -1.50 3.75
N ALA A 11 24.60 -1.45 3.21
CA ALA A 11 25.81 -1.19 4.00
C ALA A 11 25.81 0.23 4.59
N ASP A 12 25.19 1.18 3.90
CA ASP A 12 25.01 2.56 4.34
C ASP A 12 23.69 3.17 3.85
N ALA A 13 23.50 4.46 4.12
CA ALA A 13 22.30 5.21 3.76
C ALA A 13 22.37 5.86 2.36
N SER A 14 23.39 5.56 1.56
CA SER A 14 23.58 6.17 0.24
C SER A 14 22.63 5.57 -0.81
N ALA A 15 22.42 6.32 -1.90
CA ALA A 15 21.62 5.85 -3.02
C ALA A 15 22.25 4.65 -3.75
N GLY A 16 23.58 4.48 -3.70
CA GLY A 16 24.27 3.36 -4.35
C GLY A 16 23.99 2.01 -3.70
N GLU A 17 23.85 2.00 -2.37
CA GLU A 17 23.55 0.81 -1.58
C GLU A 17 22.04 0.60 -1.38
N CYS A 18 21.22 1.59 -1.72
CA CYS A 18 19.77 1.53 -1.49
C CYS A 18 19.08 0.55 -2.46
N PRO A 19 18.41 -0.50 -1.96
CA PRO A 19 17.69 -1.44 -2.82
C PRO A 19 16.56 -0.76 -3.60
N PHE A 20 15.92 0.26 -3.03
CA PHE A 20 14.85 1.02 -3.71
C PHE A 20 15.36 1.93 -4.83
N CYS A 21 16.62 2.36 -4.80
CA CYS A 21 17.25 3.03 -5.93
C CYS A 21 17.67 2.04 -7.02
N ARG A 22 18.06 0.83 -6.62
CA ARG A 22 18.47 -0.23 -7.56
C ARG A 22 17.30 -0.85 -8.32
N VAL A 23 16.19 -1.15 -7.64
CA VAL A 23 15.03 -1.86 -8.23
C VAL A 23 14.55 -1.27 -9.56
N PRO A 24 14.42 0.06 -9.71
CA PRO A 24 14.02 0.65 -10.99
C PRO A 24 14.94 0.34 -12.18
N SER A 25 16.21 0.00 -11.96
CA SER A 25 17.16 -0.38 -13.02
C SER A 25 17.07 -1.85 -13.44
N LEU A 26 16.37 -2.67 -12.66
CA LEU A 26 16.16 -4.09 -12.95
C LEU A 26 14.93 -4.27 -13.85
N ASP A 27 14.83 -5.43 -14.50
CA ASP A 27 13.57 -5.85 -15.11
C ASP A 27 12.51 -6.10 -14.01
N ASP A 28 11.25 -5.95 -14.38
CA ASP A 28 10.16 -5.95 -13.40
C ASP A 28 9.98 -7.29 -12.69
N ALA A 29 10.30 -8.41 -13.34
CA ALA A 29 10.17 -9.73 -12.74
C ALA A 29 11.24 -9.93 -11.66
N THR A 30 12.51 -9.59 -11.96
CA THR A 30 13.62 -9.65 -11.00
C THR A 30 13.44 -8.67 -9.85
N GLY A 31 13.00 -7.45 -10.15
CA GLY A 31 12.77 -6.40 -9.15
C GLY A 31 11.46 -6.53 -8.38
N LEU A 32 10.60 -7.51 -8.72
CA LEU A 32 9.22 -7.65 -8.22
C LEU A 32 8.38 -6.36 -8.37
N VAL A 33 8.66 -5.57 -9.40
CA VAL A 33 7.92 -4.34 -9.73
C VAL A 33 6.56 -4.74 -10.28
N VAL A 34 5.50 -4.14 -9.74
CA VAL A 34 4.12 -4.36 -10.18
C VAL A 34 3.73 -3.31 -11.22
N HIS A 35 4.12 -2.05 -10.99
CA HIS A 35 3.80 -0.94 -11.88
C HIS A 35 4.82 0.20 -11.75
N ARG A 36 5.03 0.94 -12.84
CA ARG A 36 5.92 2.10 -12.91
C ARG A 36 5.11 3.34 -13.27
N GLY A 37 5.06 4.30 -12.37
CA GLY A 37 4.58 5.66 -12.65
C GLY A 37 5.71 6.56 -13.12
N GLU A 38 5.47 7.87 -13.07
CA GLU A 38 6.36 8.95 -13.52
C GLU A 38 7.40 9.34 -12.46
N LEU A 39 6.97 9.55 -11.21
CA LEU A 39 7.77 9.97 -10.05
C LEU A 39 7.86 8.88 -8.96
N ALA A 40 6.97 7.90 -9.00
CA ALA A 40 6.95 6.76 -8.08
C ALA A 40 6.63 5.44 -8.80
N TYR A 41 6.90 4.33 -8.12
CA TYR A 41 6.62 2.98 -8.60
C TYR A 41 6.04 2.10 -7.50
N VAL A 42 5.49 0.96 -7.90
CA VAL A 42 4.86 -0.02 -7.02
C VAL A 42 5.63 -1.33 -7.10
N VAL A 43 6.02 -1.86 -5.95
CA VAL A 43 6.87 -3.05 -5.84
C VAL A 43 6.37 -3.95 -4.72
N LEU A 44 6.47 -5.28 -4.88
CA LEU A 44 6.16 -6.19 -3.78
C LEU A 44 7.20 -6.07 -2.65
N ASN A 45 6.76 -6.26 -1.42
CA ASN A 45 7.69 -6.47 -0.32
C ASN A 45 8.27 -7.89 -0.42
N LEU A 46 9.60 -8.00 -0.43
CA LEU A 46 10.32 -9.27 -0.43
C LEU A 46 10.02 -10.12 0.82
N TYR A 47 9.69 -9.47 1.92
CA TYR A 47 9.32 -10.08 3.19
C TYR A 47 7.88 -9.70 3.57
N PRO A 48 6.88 -10.24 2.84
CA PRO A 48 5.51 -9.75 2.94
C PRO A 48 4.85 -10.19 4.26
N TYR A 49 3.96 -9.35 4.80
CA TYR A 49 3.14 -9.75 5.93
C TYR A 49 2.03 -10.67 5.47
N ASN A 50 1.35 -10.34 4.38
CA ASN A 50 0.37 -11.20 3.73
C ASN A 50 0.65 -11.20 2.21
N PRO A 51 0.17 -12.21 1.45
CA PRO A 51 0.22 -12.16 0.00
C PRO A 51 -0.37 -10.86 -0.54
N GLY A 52 0.32 -10.24 -1.49
CA GLY A 52 -0.06 -8.92 -2.03
C GLY A 52 0.43 -7.72 -1.21
N HIS A 53 1.21 -7.93 -0.14
CA HIS A 53 1.93 -6.82 0.52
C HIS A 53 2.87 -6.15 -0.49
N LEU A 54 2.56 -4.90 -0.82
CA LEU A 54 3.32 -4.07 -1.73
C LEU A 54 3.69 -2.74 -1.08
N MET A 55 4.58 -2.02 -1.73
CA MET A 55 5.05 -0.71 -1.34
C MET A 55 4.95 0.25 -2.52
N VAL A 56 4.58 1.50 -2.25
CA VAL A 56 4.67 2.61 -3.19
C VAL A 56 5.89 3.45 -2.82
N VAL A 57 6.78 3.65 -3.78
CA VAL A 57 8.13 4.17 -3.53
C VAL A 57 8.44 5.28 -4.53
N PRO A 58 8.81 6.51 -4.10
CA PRO A 58 9.27 7.54 -5.00
C PRO A 58 10.60 7.12 -5.63
N TYR A 59 10.86 7.48 -6.89
CA TYR A 59 12.16 7.22 -7.52
C TYR A 59 13.28 8.01 -6.86
N ARG A 60 12.99 9.25 -6.44
CA ARG A 60 13.95 10.09 -5.74
C ARG A 60 14.28 9.51 -4.37
N HIS A 61 15.57 9.45 -4.06
CA HIS A 61 16.06 9.00 -2.76
C HIS A 61 15.80 10.07 -1.70
N VAL A 62 14.69 9.93 -0.97
CA VAL A 62 14.34 10.76 0.18
C VAL A 62 13.89 9.92 1.35
N ALA A 63 14.33 10.28 2.55
CA ALA A 63 13.99 9.54 3.76
C ALA A 63 12.59 9.91 4.26
N GLY A 64 12.29 11.21 4.30
CA GLY A 64 11.12 11.71 4.99
C GLY A 64 9.90 11.94 4.09
N TYR A 65 8.73 11.57 4.61
CA TYR A 65 7.44 11.92 4.01
C TYR A 65 7.27 13.44 3.80
N SER A 66 7.80 14.26 4.71
CA SER A 66 7.79 15.73 4.61
C SER A 66 8.73 16.31 3.56
N GLU A 67 9.61 15.49 2.98
CA GLU A 67 10.57 15.90 1.95
C GLU A 67 10.04 15.64 0.53
N LEU A 68 8.88 14.98 0.40
CA LEU A 68 8.20 14.81 -0.87
C LEU A 68 7.78 16.15 -1.46
N THR A 69 8.01 16.31 -2.75
CA THR A 69 7.36 17.38 -3.51
C THR A 69 5.85 17.13 -3.60
N THR A 70 5.07 18.18 -3.87
CA THR A 70 3.62 18.05 -4.05
C THR A 70 3.25 17.06 -5.15
N ALA A 71 4.04 17.00 -6.23
CA ALA A 71 3.81 16.08 -7.35
C ALA A 71 4.09 14.62 -6.94
N GLU A 72 5.21 14.36 -6.26
CA GLU A 72 5.52 13.01 -5.76
C GLU A 72 4.46 12.54 -4.74
N LEU A 73 4.04 13.41 -3.82
CA LEU A 73 3.00 13.10 -2.84
C LEU A 73 1.67 12.74 -3.51
N ALA A 74 1.28 13.51 -4.54
CA ALA A 74 0.06 13.25 -5.30
C ALA A 74 0.12 11.89 -6.01
N GLU A 75 1.24 11.57 -6.66
CA GLU A 75 1.37 10.30 -7.37
C GLU A 75 1.49 9.10 -6.42
N VAL A 76 2.21 9.23 -5.29
CA VAL A 76 2.23 8.18 -4.26
C VAL A 76 0.81 7.89 -3.76
N GLY A 77 0.00 8.93 -3.54
CA GLY A 77 -1.40 8.80 -3.16
C GLY A 77 -2.26 8.14 -4.24
N ASP A 78 -2.08 8.52 -5.50
CA ASP A 78 -2.78 7.93 -6.64
C ASP A 78 -2.43 6.44 -6.82
N LEU A 79 -1.14 6.10 -6.88
CA LEU A 79 -0.66 4.73 -6.97
C LEU A 79 -1.12 3.87 -5.80
N THR A 80 -1.22 4.43 -4.59
CA THR A 80 -1.79 3.73 -3.43
C THR A 80 -3.26 3.38 -3.67
N GLN A 81 -4.07 4.32 -4.16
CA GLN A 81 -5.48 4.05 -4.46
C GLN A 81 -5.63 2.99 -5.56
N ARG A 82 -4.84 3.09 -6.63
CA ARG A 82 -4.80 2.11 -7.73
C ARG A 82 -4.44 0.72 -7.20
N ALA A 83 -3.40 0.62 -6.37
CA ALA A 83 -3.00 -0.64 -5.74
C ALA A 83 -4.13 -1.28 -4.93
N ILE A 84 -4.87 -0.48 -4.13
CA ILE A 84 -6.02 -0.97 -3.35
C ILE A 84 -7.10 -1.53 -4.28
N ARG A 85 -7.43 -0.86 -5.38
CA ARG A 85 -8.46 -1.34 -6.33
C ARG A 85 -8.03 -2.65 -6.99
N VAL A 86 -6.78 -2.73 -7.44
CA VAL A 86 -6.21 -3.96 -8.02
C VAL A 86 -6.26 -5.11 -7.01
N LEU A 87 -5.78 -4.90 -5.78
CA LEU A 87 -5.80 -5.92 -4.72
C LEU A 87 -7.23 -6.37 -4.37
N ARG A 88 -8.20 -5.45 -4.36
CA ARG A 88 -9.63 -5.79 -4.19
C ARG A 88 -10.13 -6.70 -5.29
N ALA A 89 -9.81 -6.39 -6.54
CA ALA A 89 -10.26 -7.17 -7.70
C ALA A 89 -9.63 -8.57 -7.73
N THR A 90 -8.34 -8.68 -7.42
CA THR A 90 -7.60 -9.95 -7.56
C THR A 90 -7.71 -10.87 -6.37
N SER A 91 -7.81 -10.32 -5.15
CA SER A 91 -7.59 -11.07 -3.91
C SER A 91 -8.72 -10.95 -2.89
N ARG A 92 -9.65 -10.00 -3.07
CA ARG A 92 -10.80 -9.75 -2.18
C ARG A 92 -10.46 -9.72 -0.68
N PRO A 93 -9.50 -8.88 -0.23
CA PRO A 93 -9.26 -8.65 1.18
C PRO A 93 -10.46 -7.97 1.85
N ASP A 94 -10.65 -8.26 3.14
CA ASP A 94 -11.68 -7.62 3.98
C ASP A 94 -11.29 -6.19 4.37
N GLY A 95 -9.99 -5.87 4.33
CA GLY A 95 -9.47 -4.56 4.70
C GLY A 95 -8.01 -4.35 4.32
N PHE A 96 -7.46 -3.21 4.70
CA PHE A 96 -6.07 -2.83 4.40
C PHE A 96 -5.43 -2.13 5.60
N ASN A 97 -4.13 -2.36 5.81
CA ASN A 97 -3.29 -1.43 6.55
C ASN A 97 -2.46 -0.62 5.56
N LEU A 98 -2.49 0.70 5.71
CA LEU A 98 -1.64 1.65 4.99
C LEU A 98 -0.71 2.30 6.01
N GLY A 99 0.57 2.40 5.71
CA GLY A 99 1.51 2.97 6.67
C GLY A 99 2.88 3.30 6.11
N VAL A 100 3.53 4.25 6.76
CA VAL A 100 4.91 4.67 6.50
C VAL A 100 5.63 4.67 7.84
N ASN A 101 6.76 3.98 7.92
CA ASN A 101 7.64 4.03 9.07
C ASN A 101 8.71 5.10 8.84
N GLN A 102 8.87 6.03 9.79
CA GLN A 102 9.75 7.19 9.64
C GLN A 102 10.96 7.10 10.59
N GLY A 103 12.16 7.05 10.02
CA GLY A 103 13.42 6.93 10.76
C GLY A 103 13.63 5.54 11.39
N ALA A 104 14.84 5.30 11.90
CA ALA A 104 15.21 4.01 12.50
C ALA A 104 14.31 3.66 13.70
N SER A 105 14.06 4.63 14.58
CA SER A 105 13.18 4.43 15.75
C SER A 105 11.72 4.19 15.38
N GLY A 106 11.27 4.67 14.21
CA GLY A 106 9.95 4.39 13.67
C GLY A 106 9.81 2.98 13.08
N GLY A 107 10.88 2.17 13.10
CA GLY A 107 10.86 0.81 12.56
C GLY A 107 11.02 0.76 11.04
N ALA A 108 11.57 1.80 10.42
CA ALA A 108 11.89 1.78 9.00
C ALA A 108 13.06 0.83 8.74
N GLY A 109 12.81 -0.27 8.00
CA GLY A 109 13.85 -1.24 7.65
C GLY A 109 14.95 -0.63 6.76
N ILE A 110 14.54 0.29 5.87
CA ILE A 110 15.42 1.11 5.02
C ILE A 110 15.04 2.57 5.29
N ALA A 111 15.63 3.16 6.32
CA ALA A 111 15.23 4.48 6.80
C ALA A 111 15.58 5.64 5.86
N ALA A 112 16.52 5.43 4.93
CA ALA A 112 17.02 6.48 4.04
C ALA A 112 16.12 6.74 2.81
N HIS A 113 15.17 5.84 2.54
CA HIS A 113 14.32 5.93 1.36
C HIS A 113 12.88 5.55 1.71
N LEU A 114 11.99 6.53 1.63
CA LEU A 114 10.57 6.44 1.91
C LEU A 114 9.90 5.33 1.10
N HIS A 115 9.06 4.55 1.76
CA HIS A 115 8.25 3.52 1.12
C HIS A 115 6.94 3.39 1.90
N GLN A 116 5.81 3.56 1.20
CA GLN A 116 4.48 3.43 1.80
C GLN A 116 3.97 2.01 1.62
N HIS A 117 3.73 1.33 2.73
CA HIS A 117 3.18 -0.02 2.74
C HIS A 117 1.68 -0.03 2.44
N VAL A 118 1.26 -0.98 1.61
CA VAL A 118 -0.14 -1.37 1.41
C VAL A 118 -0.24 -2.86 1.70
N VAL A 119 -0.88 -3.19 2.82
CA VAL A 119 -0.98 -4.56 3.32
C VAL A 119 -2.45 -5.01 3.26
N PRO A 120 -2.84 -5.92 2.36
CA PRO A 120 -4.18 -6.49 2.38
C PRO A 120 -4.39 -7.37 3.62
N ARG A 121 -5.59 -7.30 4.21
CA ARG A 121 -5.96 -7.99 5.46
C ARG A 121 -7.20 -8.84 5.25
N TRP A 122 -7.24 -9.98 5.93
CA TRP A 122 -8.42 -10.83 6.03
C TRP A 122 -8.75 -11.12 7.50
N THR A 123 -10.03 -11.30 7.78
CA THR A 123 -10.49 -11.76 9.09
C THR A 123 -9.87 -13.12 9.40
N GLY A 124 -9.07 -13.18 10.46
CA GLY A 124 -8.37 -14.41 10.84
C GLY A 124 -7.05 -14.68 10.09
N ASP A 125 -6.48 -13.69 9.40
CA ASP A 125 -5.18 -13.82 8.71
C ASP A 125 -3.97 -14.02 9.65
N ALA A 126 -4.16 -13.77 10.94
CA ALA A 126 -3.27 -14.18 12.00
C ALA A 126 -3.87 -15.39 12.73
N ASN A 127 -3.18 -16.53 12.67
CA ASN A 127 -3.51 -17.73 13.44
C ASN A 127 -2.47 -17.94 14.56
N PHE A 128 -2.48 -19.10 15.21
CA PHE A 128 -1.57 -19.39 16.32
C PHE A 128 -0.10 -19.60 15.90
N MET A 129 0.17 -19.89 14.61
CA MET A 129 1.51 -20.29 14.14
C MET A 129 2.58 -19.20 14.32
N PRO A 130 2.33 -17.91 14.00
CA PRO A 130 3.31 -16.86 14.26
C PRO A 130 3.63 -16.66 15.75
N VAL A 131 2.68 -16.97 16.64
CA VAL A 131 2.84 -16.77 18.09
C VAL A 131 3.55 -17.96 18.73
N VAL A 132 3.14 -19.17 18.40
CA VAL A 132 3.63 -20.40 19.06
C VAL A 132 4.87 -20.95 18.37
N ALA A 133 4.96 -20.82 17.04
CA ALA A 133 6.00 -21.43 16.23
C ALA A 133 6.87 -20.41 15.49
N SER A 134 6.69 -19.11 15.75
CA SER A 134 7.43 -18.01 15.07
C SER A 134 7.45 -18.16 13.54
N THR A 135 6.38 -18.72 12.98
CA THR A 135 6.30 -19.10 11.55
C THR A 135 5.03 -18.53 10.95
N LYS A 136 5.15 -17.81 9.84
CA LYS A 136 4.01 -17.31 9.08
C LYS A 136 3.89 -18.03 7.73
N PRO A 137 2.83 -18.82 7.49
CA PRO A 137 2.61 -19.44 6.19
C PRO A 137 2.17 -18.38 5.17
N LEU A 138 2.80 -18.39 4.00
CA LEU A 138 2.44 -17.56 2.85
C LEU A 138 2.02 -18.50 1.70
N PRO A 139 0.72 -18.58 1.36
CA PRO A 139 0.21 -19.59 0.42
C PRO A 139 0.51 -19.28 -1.06
N GLN A 140 1.09 -18.13 -1.37
CA GLN A 140 1.35 -17.70 -2.75
C GLN A 140 2.80 -17.20 -2.90
N LEU A 141 3.45 -17.61 -3.98
CA LEU A 141 4.80 -17.19 -4.33
C LEU A 141 4.83 -15.72 -4.78
N LEU A 142 5.95 -15.04 -4.52
CA LEU A 142 6.13 -13.63 -4.89
C LEU A 142 6.02 -13.40 -6.41
N GLY A 143 6.67 -14.22 -7.23
CA GLY A 143 6.60 -14.09 -8.70
C GLY A 143 5.17 -14.23 -9.23
N ALA A 144 4.45 -15.27 -8.79
CA ALA A 144 3.05 -15.47 -9.15
C ALA A 144 2.15 -14.33 -8.64
N THR A 145 2.43 -13.78 -7.46
CA THR A 145 1.72 -12.60 -6.93
C THR A 145 1.98 -11.37 -7.81
N ARG A 146 3.22 -11.14 -8.22
CA ARG A 146 3.60 -10.00 -9.06
C ARG A 146 2.91 -10.07 -10.42
N GLU A 147 2.95 -11.22 -11.08
CA GLU A 147 2.28 -11.46 -12.36
C GLU A 147 0.77 -11.21 -12.27
N LEU A 148 0.11 -11.74 -11.24
CA LEU A 148 -1.31 -11.53 -11.00
C LEU A 148 -1.65 -10.03 -10.88
N LEU A 149 -0.92 -9.30 -10.04
CA LEU A 149 -1.20 -7.88 -9.79
C LEU A 149 -0.83 -7.00 -10.98
N ALA A 150 0.31 -7.25 -11.63
CA ALA A 150 0.74 -6.49 -12.79
C ALA A 150 -0.21 -6.71 -13.99
N GLY A 151 -0.65 -7.95 -14.21
CA GLY A 151 -1.63 -8.29 -15.26
C GLY A 151 -3.00 -7.64 -15.03
N ALA A 152 -3.39 -7.47 -13.77
CA ALA A 152 -4.66 -6.83 -13.39
C ALA A 152 -4.59 -5.28 -13.37
N TRP A 153 -3.39 -4.70 -13.45
CA TRP A 153 -3.20 -3.27 -13.20
C TRP A 153 -3.97 -2.41 -14.20
N ALA A 154 -3.79 -2.64 -15.50
CA ALA A 154 -4.42 -1.83 -16.55
C ALA A 154 -5.96 -1.90 -16.52
N THR A 155 -6.55 -2.97 -16.00
CA THR A 155 -8.00 -3.18 -15.99
C THR A 155 -8.67 -2.62 -14.75
N HIS A 156 -7.98 -2.59 -13.61
CA HIS A 156 -8.59 -2.33 -12.30
C HIS A 156 -7.97 -1.19 -11.52
N ALA A 157 -6.86 -0.62 -11.98
CA ALA A 157 -6.20 0.49 -11.29
C ALA A 157 -7.08 1.75 -11.29
N ASP A 158 -7.72 2.05 -12.41
CA ASP A 158 -8.49 3.27 -12.57
C ASP A 158 -9.88 3.13 -11.93
N PRO A 159 -10.45 4.22 -11.39
CA PRO A 159 -11.81 4.18 -10.88
C PRO A 159 -12.75 3.77 -12.02
N VAL A 160 -13.67 2.85 -11.73
CA VAL A 160 -14.83 2.66 -12.59
C VAL A 160 -15.52 4.02 -12.66
N ALA A 161 -15.71 4.56 -13.86
CA ALA A 161 -16.40 5.83 -14.07
C ALA A 161 -17.65 5.82 -13.19
N ALA A 162 -17.79 6.84 -12.34
CA ALA A 162 -18.93 6.93 -11.44
C ALA A 162 -20.20 6.85 -12.30
N ALA A 163 -20.93 5.74 -12.22
CA ALA A 163 -22.31 5.73 -12.66
C ALA A 163 -23.01 6.78 -11.81
N ASP A 164 -23.53 7.83 -12.47
CA ASP A 164 -24.10 9.04 -11.91
C ASP A 164 -24.74 8.84 -10.53
N VAL A 165 -23.99 9.15 -9.47
CA VAL A 165 -24.54 9.34 -8.12
C VAL A 165 -24.90 10.82 -7.97
N THR A 166 -25.80 11.31 -8.82
CA THR A 166 -26.43 12.63 -8.66
C THR A 166 -27.91 12.58 -9.04
N ALA A 167 -28.77 12.10 -8.13
CA ALA A 167 -30.14 12.58 -7.91
C ALA A 167 -30.84 11.72 -6.84
N ALA A 168 -31.59 12.38 -5.95
CA ALA A 168 -32.27 11.88 -4.74
C ALA A 168 -31.30 11.68 -3.55
N ASP A 169 -31.19 12.60 -2.59
CA ASP A 169 -32.29 13.11 -1.78
C ASP A 169 -31.95 14.51 -1.24
N ALA A 170 -32.60 15.52 -1.80
CA ALA A 170 -32.65 16.89 -1.27
C ALA A 170 -33.99 17.51 -1.67
N SER A 171 -35.07 17.07 -1.02
CA SER A 171 -36.39 17.74 -0.97
C SER A 171 -37.34 16.77 -0.25
N THR A 172 -37.61 16.94 1.03
CA THR A 172 -38.68 17.86 1.45
C THR A 172 -38.31 18.68 2.68
N ALA A 173 -38.25 20.00 2.50
CA ALA A 173 -38.62 20.94 3.54
C ALA A 173 -40.16 20.99 3.62
N ASP A 174 -40.75 21.02 4.82
CA ASP A 174 -41.48 22.22 5.25
C ASP A 174 -41.84 22.18 6.75
N ALA A 175 -41.98 23.38 7.28
CA ALA A 175 -42.13 23.77 8.67
C ALA A 175 -43.46 23.38 9.32
N ALA A 176 -43.45 23.24 10.64
CA ALA A 176 -44.54 23.73 11.49
C ALA A 176 -44.04 24.03 12.92
N ASP A 177 -44.37 25.25 13.32
CA ASP A 177 -44.17 25.93 14.58
C ASP A 177 -45.03 25.35 15.73
N SER A 178 -44.42 25.28 16.92
CA SER A 178 -44.89 25.25 18.34
C SER A 178 -46.42 25.22 18.66
N PRO A 179 -46.88 24.64 19.80
CA PRO A 179 -46.56 25.19 21.13
C PRO A 179 -46.39 24.21 22.31
N ARG A 180 -45.79 24.80 23.36
CA ARG A 180 -45.74 24.35 24.76
C ARG A 180 -47.11 23.89 25.28
N VAL A 181 -47.12 22.83 26.08
CA VAL A 181 -48.08 22.64 27.17
C VAL A 181 -47.33 22.21 28.42
N GLU A 182 -47.64 22.90 29.51
CA GLU A 182 -47.17 22.79 30.89
C GLU A 182 -48.14 21.89 31.69
N GLU A 183 -47.64 21.30 32.78
CA GLU A 183 -48.36 20.54 33.86
C GLU A 183 -48.94 19.15 33.50
N ALA A 184 -48.81 18.10 34.34
CA ALA A 184 -48.67 18.02 35.80
C ALA A 184 -47.73 16.88 36.27
#